data_AF-A0A0M9AG93-F1
#
_entry.id   AF-A0A0M9AG93-F1
#
_cell.length_a   1.000
_cell.length_b   1.000
_cell.length_c   1.000
_cell.angle_alpha   90.00
_cell.angle_beta   90.00
_cell.angle_gamma   90.00
#
_symmetry.space_group_name_H-M   'P 1'
#
loop_
_entity.id
_entity.type
_entity.pdbx_description
1 polymer ?
#
loop_
_entity_poly.entity_id
_entity_poly.type
_entity_poly.pdbx_seq_one_letter_code
_entity_poly.pdbx_strand_id
1 'polypeptide(L)'
;MPKTLAQVLEAIAEADGEVVLEGTKAFLLLPPGMEGLVEEAREHGRALALLALEAPHRRLTPLALMALAQALEEGDLEGGLHALRRAAQA
;
A
#
# COMPACT_ATOMS: atom_id res chain seq x y z
N MET A 1 14.60 11.90 8.91
CA MET A 1 13.26 11.63 9.48
C MET A 1 12.72 10.42 8.73
N PRO A 2 12.25 9.35 9.40
CA PRO A 2 11.66 8.20 8.72
C PRO A 2 10.39 8.62 7.97
N LYS A 3 10.12 8.00 6.82
CA LYS A 3 8.90 8.28 6.03
C LYS A 3 7.67 7.79 6.79
N THR A 4 6.59 8.55 6.68
CA THR A 4 5.27 8.12 7.17
C THR A 4 4.70 6.99 6.30
N LEU A 5 3.69 6.27 6.80
CA LEU A 5 3.01 5.23 6.03
C LEU A 5 2.44 5.78 4.71
N ALA A 6 1.82 6.97 4.72
CA ALA A 6 1.27 7.59 3.52
C ALA A 6 2.36 7.81 2.45
N GLN A 7 3.49 8.40 2.84
CA GLN A 7 4.64 8.63 1.95
C GLN A 7 5.25 7.33 1.42
N VAL A 8 5.22 6.25 2.20
CA VAL A 8 5.68 4.93 1.73
C VAL A 8 4.70 4.35 0.72
N LEU A 9 3.39 4.42 0.96
CA LEU A 9 2.37 3.93 0.02
C LEU A 9 2.45 4.70 -1.31
N GLU A 10 2.58 6.03 -1.25
CA GLU A 10 2.77 6.90 -2.41
C GLU A 10 4.03 6.50 -3.18
N ALA A 11 5.18 6.37 -2.51
CA ALA A 11 6.44 6.00 -3.16
C ALA A 11 6.40 4.62 -3.83
N ILE A 12 5.68 3.65 -3.23
CA ILE A 12 5.46 2.33 -3.86
C ILE A 12 4.60 2.50 -5.12
N ALA A 13 3.52 3.27 -5.05
CA ALA A 13 2.64 3.52 -6.18
C ALA A 13 3.37 4.23 -7.34
N GLU A 14 4.15 5.27 -7.06
CA GLU A 14 4.93 6.02 -8.05
C GLU A 14 6.00 5.16 -8.72
N ALA A 15 6.54 4.19 -8.00
CA ALA A 15 7.47 3.20 -8.53
C ALA A 15 6.77 2.08 -9.35
N ASP A 16 5.47 2.18 -9.62
CA ASP A 16 4.65 1.12 -10.24
C ASP A 16 4.73 -0.20 -9.46
N GLY A 17 4.91 -0.08 -8.14
CA GLY A 17 5.04 -1.18 -7.21
C GLY A 17 3.70 -1.64 -6.64
N GLU A 18 3.73 -2.82 -6.05
CA GLU A 18 2.55 -3.46 -5.48
C GLU A 18 2.84 -4.13 -4.16
N VAL A 19 1.81 -4.27 -3.34
CA VAL A 19 1.86 -5.07 -2.12
C VAL A 19 0.92 -6.26 -2.26
N VAL A 20 1.44 -7.46 -2.09
CA VAL A 20 0.67 -8.71 -2.14
C VAL A 20 0.76 -9.41 -0.79
N LEU A 21 -0.37 -9.73 -0.19
CA LEU A 21 -0.41 -10.50 1.05
C LEU A 21 -0.54 -12.00 0.74
N GLU A 22 0.53 -12.75 1.02
CA GLU A 22 0.51 -14.22 0.97
C GLU A 22 0.58 -14.79 2.39
N GLY A 23 -0.45 -15.56 2.76
CA GLY A 23 -0.63 -16.04 4.13
C GLY A 23 -0.79 -14.87 5.11
N THR A 24 0.23 -14.65 5.95
CA THR A 24 0.30 -13.57 6.95
C THR A 24 1.38 -12.53 6.63
N LYS A 25 2.08 -12.65 5.49
CA LYS A 25 3.21 -11.79 5.13
C LYS A 25 2.88 -10.94 3.92
N ALA A 26 3.12 -9.64 4.03
CA ALA A 26 3.11 -8.73 2.90
C ALA A 26 4.42 -8.86 2.12
N PHE A 27 4.30 -9.06 0.81
CA PHE A 27 5.37 -9.06 -0.17
C PHE A 27 5.27 -7.78 -0.97
N LEU A 28 6.42 -7.13 -1.14
CA LEU A 28 6.55 -5.92 -1.91
C LEU A 28 7.11 -6.30 -3.29
N LEU A 29 6.33 -6.08 -4.33
CA LEU A 29 6.73 -6.27 -5.71
C LEU A 29 7.14 -4.91 -6.26
N LEU A 30 8.42 -4.75 -6.57
CA LEU A 30 8.99 -3.50 -7.08
C LEU A 30 9.81 -3.75 -8.34
N PRO A 31 9.95 -2.75 -9.21
CA PRO A 31 10.94 -2.79 -10.28
C PRO A 31 12.38 -2.91 -9.74
N PRO A 32 13.34 -3.38 -10.56
CA PRO A 32 14.75 -3.42 -10.19
C PRO A 32 15.31 -2.03 -9.84
N GLY A 33 16.24 -1.96 -8.87
CA GLY A 33 16.89 -0.70 -8.47
C GLY A 33 16.16 0.11 -7.38
N MET A 34 15.14 -0.47 -6.76
CA MET A 34 14.32 0.15 -5.72
C MET A 34 14.64 -0.40 -4.31
N GLU A 35 15.86 -0.88 -4.08
CA GLU A 35 16.26 -1.51 -2.80
C GLU A 35 16.10 -0.56 -1.60
N GLY A 36 16.28 0.74 -1.81
CA GLY A 36 16.06 1.75 -0.77
C GLY A 36 14.62 1.81 -0.28
N LEU A 37 13.64 1.62 -1.19
CA LEU A 37 12.23 1.63 -0.84
C LEU A 37 11.80 0.39 -0.06
N VAL A 38 12.48 -0.75 -0.25
CA VAL A 38 12.21 -1.98 0.50
C VAL A 38 12.47 -1.77 2.00
N GLU A 39 13.58 -1.12 2.35
CA GLU A 39 13.91 -0.87 3.76
C GLU A 39 12.96 0.13 4.40
N GLU A 40 12.54 1.17 3.67
CA GLU A 40 11.51 2.12 4.14
C GLU A 40 10.16 1.42 4.37
N ALA A 41 9.75 0.54 3.43
CA ALA A 41 8.50 -0.21 3.55
C ALA A 41 8.52 -1.24 4.68
N ARG A 42 9.69 -1.77 5.03
CA ARG A 42 9.85 -2.78 6.09
C ARG A 42 9.42 -2.24 7.45
N GLU A 43 9.69 -0.97 7.75
CA GLU A 43 9.25 -0.33 9.01
C GLU A 43 7.72 -0.34 9.17
N HIS A 44 7.01 -0.38 8.04
CA HIS A 44 5.55 -0.35 7.95
C HIS A 44 4.92 -1.71 7.62
N GLY A 45 5.69 -2.80 7.60
CA GLY A 45 5.27 -4.09 7.05
C GLY A 45 3.96 -4.65 7.65
N ARG A 46 3.72 -4.44 8.95
CA ARG A 46 2.45 -4.85 9.59
C ARG A 46 1.25 -4.05 9.07
N ALA A 47 1.40 -2.74 8.90
CA ALA A 47 0.34 -1.89 8.38
C ALA A 47 0.03 -2.25 6.92
N LEU A 48 1.07 -2.46 6.10
CA LEU A 48 0.94 -2.92 4.73
C LEU A 48 0.19 -4.26 4.64
N ALA A 49 0.50 -5.21 5.52
CA ALA A 49 -0.19 -6.50 5.57
C ALA A 49 -1.68 -6.35 5.94
N LEU A 50 -2.03 -5.46 6.88
CA LEU A 50 -3.42 -5.20 7.25
C LEU A 50 -4.20 -4.52 6.12
N LEU A 51 -3.60 -3.51 5.48
CA LEU A 51 -4.22 -2.85 4.33
C LEU A 51 -4.44 -3.82 3.16
N ALA A 52 -3.44 -4.67 2.87
CA ALA A 52 -3.55 -5.69 1.84
C ALA A 52 -4.56 -6.78 2.18
N LEU A 53 -4.80 -7.09 3.46
CA LEU A 53 -5.83 -8.04 3.89
C LEU A 53 -7.23 -7.57 3.50
N GLU A 54 -7.48 -6.27 3.61
CA GLU A 54 -8.74 -5.61 3.25
C GLU A 54 -8.88 -5.37 1.74
N ALA A 55 -7.79 -5.57 1.00
CA ALA A 55 -7.73 -5.32 -0.42
C ALA A 55 -8.27 -6.50 -1.25
N PRO A 56 -8.83 -6.22 -2.43
CA PRO A 56 -9.24 -7.24 -3.39
C PRO A 56 -8.08 -8.15 -3.76
N HIS A 57 -8.36 -9.45 -3.85
CA HIS A 57 -7.35 -10.47 -4.16
C HIS A 57 -6.11 -10.40 -3.25
N ARG A 58 -6.24 -9.77 -2.07
CA ARG A 58 -5.14 -9.53 -1.13
C ARG A 58 -3.98 -8.73 -1.73
N ARG A 59 -4.28 -7.83 -2.68
CA ARG A 59 -3.30 -7.06 -3.45
C ARG A 59 -3.65 -5.58 -3.45
N LEU A 60 -2.66 -4.76 -3.10
CA LEU A 60 -2.70 -3.32 -3.29
C LEU A 60 -1.97 -2.98 -4.59
N THR A 61 -2.73 -2.59 -5.59
CA THR A 61 -2.22 -2.06 -6.88
C THR A 61 -1.71 -0.63 -6.70
N PRO A 62 -0.94 -0.08 -7.67
CA PRO A 62 -0.45 1.30 -7.56
C PRO A 62 -1.57 2.32 -7.33
N LEU A 63 -2.70 2.16 -8.03
CA LEU A 63 -3.87 3.02 -7.85
C LEU A 63 -4.46 2.91 -6.43
N ALA A 64 -4.55 1.70 -5.90
CA ALA A 64 -5.07 1.46 -4.56
C ALA A 64 -4.14 2.03 -3.48
N LEU A 65 -2.83 1.88 -3.67
CA LEU A 65 -1.80 2.46 -2.80
C LEU A 65 -1.88 3.98 -2.78
N MET A 66 -2.00 4.63 -3.95
CA MET A 66 -2.14 6.09 -4.05
C MET A 66 -3.42 6.59 -3.36
N ALA A 67 -4.55 5.91 -3.57
CA ALA A 67 -5.80 6.27 -2.91
C ALA A 67 -5.72 6.15 -1.38
N LEU A 68 -5.01 5.14 -0.86
CA LEU A 68 -4.78 4.98 0.58
C LEU A 68 -3.81 6.02 1.13
N ALA A 69 -2.77 6.37 0.38
CA ALA A 69 -1.84 7.42 0.76
C ALA A 69 -2.60 8.74 0.97
N GLN A 70 -3.40 9.14 -0.02
CA GLN A 70 -4.21 10.34 0.04
C GLN A 70 -5.23 10.31 1.19
N ALA A 71 -5.93 9.19 1.37
CA ALA A 71 -6.88 9.01 2.47
C ALA A 71 -6.21 9.15 3.86
N LEU A 72 -4.98 8.67 4.03
CA LEU A 72 -4.23 8.82 5.26
C LEU A 72 -3.81 10.27 5.52
N GLU A 73 -3.43 11.01 4.47
CA GLU A 73 -3.09 12.44 4.59
C GLU A 73 -4.29 13.30 4.94
N GLU A 74 -5.45 12.99 4.37
CA GLU A 74 -6.72 13.66 4.63
C GLU A 74 -7.35 13.24 5.98
N GLY A 75 -6.83 12.17 6.61
CA GLY A 75 -7.35 11.62 7.85
C GLY A 75 -8.64 10.80 7.69
N ASP A 76 -9.02 10.44 6.46
CA ASP A 76 -10.22 9.67 6.12
C ASP A 76 -9.87 8.25 5.61
N LEU A 77 -9.21 7.47 6.47
CA LEU A 77 -8.83 6.10 6.11
C LEU A 77 -10.05 5.19 5.86
N GLU A 78 -11.17 5.42 6.56
CA GLU A 78 -12.39 4.65 6.39
C GLU A 78 -12.98 4.89 4.99
N GLY A 79 -13.09 6.14 4.55
CA GLY A 79 -13.49 6.51 3.20
C GLY A 79 -12.57 5.91 2.13
N GLY A 80 -11.25 5.96 2.36
CA GLY A 80 -10.25 5.34 1.50
C GLY A 80 -10.45 3.83 1.32
N LEU A 81 -10.63 3.08 2.42
CA LEU A 81 -10.88 1.64 2.39
C LEU A 81 -12.20 1.30 1.69
N HIS A 82 -13.25 2.10 1.88
CA HIS A 82 -14.50 1.92 1.16
C HIS A 82 -14.38 2.14 -0.34
N ALA A 83 -13.63 3.16 -0.77
CA ALA A 83 -13.36 3.40 -2.19
C ALA A 83 -12.62 2.21 -2.83
N LEU A 84 -11.63 1.67 -2.11
CA LEU A 84 -10.83 0.53 -2.54
C LEU A 84 -11.68 -0.74 -2.74
N ARG A 85 -12.60 -1.02 -1.81
CA ARG A 85 -13.55 -2.13 -1.92
C ARG A 85 -14.53 -1.95 -3.08
N ARG A 86 -14.97 -0.73 -3.38
CA ARG A 86 -15.88 -0.45 -4.52
C ARG A 86 -15.19 -0.64 -5.87
N ALA A 87 -13.97 -0.15 -6.00
CA ALA A 87 -13.19 -0.26 -7.24
C ALA A 87 -12.97 -1.72 -7.69
N ALA A 88 -13.06 -2.67 -6.75
CA ALA A 88 -12.91 -4.09 -6.97
C ALA A 88 -14.15 -4.81 -7.52
N GLN A 89 -15.31 -4.19 -7.35
CA GLN A 89 -16.61 -4.76 -7.70
C GLN A 89 -17.14 -4.22 -9.03
N ALA A 90 -16.45 -3.24 -9.61
CA ALA A 90 -16.73 -2.61 -10.90
C ALA A 90 -15.93 -3.29 -12.02
#